data_AF-A0A951D9W6-F1
#
_entry.id   AF-A0A951D9W6-F1
#
_cell.length_a   1.000
_cell.length_b   1.000
_cell.length_c   1.000
_cell.angle_alpha   90.00
_cell.angle_beta   90.00
_cell.angle_gamma   90.00
#
_symmetry.space_group_name_H-M   'P 1'
#
loop_
_entity.id
_entity.type
_entity.pdbx_description
1 polymer ?
#
loop_
_entity_poly.entity_id
_entity_poly.type
_entity_poly.pdbx_seq_one_letter_code
_entity_poly.pdbx_strand_id
1 'polypeptide(L)'
;MSDFNATAAGPSASCALSPLLEPAGAVSPGECAAFVRHMREHPLIRRHAAGDSGAHRLSDTTSMRSFRRFSVYGEFLRPVSIEHQLTLGLAEPPGRLVGVWMNRARRDFSEDELLLAELLRPRLRAAEVAVTRAAARATLTPREREVIDLVAAGATNGAVAEALVVSPTTVKKHLDNIYAKLGVSSRTAAANRVRAGAPWV
;
A
#
# COMPACT_ATOMS: atom_id res chain seq x y z
N MET A 1 -4.80 18.80 -1.73
CA MET A 1 -5.99 17.94 -1.68
C MET A 1 -5.95 17.10 -2.95
N SER A 2 -5.42 15.88 -2.87
CA SER A 2 -5.30 15.00 -4.02
C SER A 2 -6.34 13.91 -3.89
N ASP A 3 -7.24 13.85 -4.86
CA ASP A 3 -8.40 12.96 -4.88
C ASP A 3 -7.98 11.48 -4.90
N PHE A 4 -8.47 10.73 -3.93
CA PHE A 4 -8.48 9.27 -3.97
C PHE A 4 -9.49 8.85 -5.05
N ASN A 5 -9.01 8.68 -6.29
CA ASN A 5 -9.84 8.39 -7.44
C ASN A 5 -10.25 6.91 -7.46
N ALA A 6 -11.40 6.60 -6.83
CA ALA A 6 -12.05 5.29 -6.86
C ALA A 6 -12.87 5.03 -8.14
N THR A 7 -12.66 5.81 -9.22
CA THR A 7 -13.58 5.88 -10.37
C THR A 7 -13.17 5.04 -11.58
N ALA A 8 -12.33 4.01 -11.43
CA ALA A 8 -11.96 3.11 -12.54
C ALA A 8 -12.56 1.70 -12.42
N ALA A 9 -13.76 1.59 -11.83
CA ALA A 9 -14.47 0.33 -11.67
C ALA A 9 -15.76 0.36 -12.51
N GLY A 10 -15.68 -0.13 -13.75
CA GLY A 10 -16.87 -0.47 -14.55
C GLY A 10 -17.68 -1.60 -13.88
N PRO A 11 -18.90 -1.90 -14.35
CA PRO A 11 -19.85 -2.81 -13.68
C PRO A 11 -19.40 -4.30 -13.58
N SER A 12 -18.19 -4.63 -14.02
CA SER A 12 -17.53 -5.94 -13.84
C SER A 12 -16.31 -5.88 -12.90
N ALA A 13 -16.11 -4.78 -12.17
CA ALA A 13 -14.90 -4.54 -11.40
C ALA A 13 -14.82 -5.38 -10.12
N SER A 14 -13.76 -6.20 -10.07
CA SER A 14 -13.24 -6.80 -8.85
C SER A 14 -13.21 -5.77 -7.72
N CYS A 15 -13.67 -6.17 -6.53
CA CYS A 15 -13.61 -5.36 -5.33
C CYS A 15 -12.18 -4.78 -5.14
N ALA A 16 -12.06 -3.46 -4.97
CA ALA A 16 -10.77 -2.79 -4.79
C ALA A 16 -10.01 -3.25 -3.53
N LEU A 17 -10.70 -3.96 -2.62
CA LEU A 17 -10.14 -4.57 -1.41
C LEU A 17 -9.79 -6.06 -1.59
N SER A 18 -10.14 -6.69 -2.73
CA SER A 18 -10.04 -8.15 -2.90
C SER A 18 -8.64 -8.76 -2.70
N PRO A 19 -7.50 -8.13 -3.05
CA PRO A 19 -6.19 -8.71 -2.71
C PRO A 19 -5.76 -8.40 -1.26
N LEU A 20 -6.58 -7.67 -0.49
CA LEU A 20 -6.27 -7.18 0.86
C LEU A 20 -7.18 -7.78 1.94
N LEU A 21 -8.07 -8.71 1.57
CA LEU A 21 -9.04 -9.35 2.46
C LEU A 21 -8.79 -10.86 2.50
N GLU A 22 -8.54 -11.36 3.71
CA GLU A 22 -8.38 -12.79 3.98
C GLU A 22 -9.46 -13.25 4.99
N PRO A 23 -10.09 -14.43 4.78
CA PRO A 23 -9.91 -15.30 3.61
C PRO A 23 -10.50 -14.70 2.33
N ALA A 24 -9.92 -15.06 1.18
CA ALA A 24 -10.45 -14.65 -0.12
C ALA A 24 -11.95 -14.99 -0.25
N GLY A 25 -12.74 -14.02 -0.71
CA GLY A 25 -14.20 -14.17 -0.85
C GLY A 25 -15.01 -13.92 0.44
N ALA A 26 -14.36 -13.54 1.56
CA ALA A 26 -15.06 -13.16 2.79
C ALA A 26 -15.98 -11.93 2.67
N VAL A 27 -15.80 -11.14 1.61
CA VAL A 27 -16.59 -9.94 1.32
C VAL A 27 -17.09 -10.03 -0.12
N SER A 28 -18.40 -9.92 -0.30
CA SER A 28 -19.04 -9.86 -1.61
C SER A 28 -18.75 -8.53 -2.33
N PRO A 29 -18.89 -8.47 -3.67
CA PRO A 29 -18.74 -7.22 -4.41
C PRO A 29 -19.67 -6.10 -3.91
N GLY A 30 -20.90 -6.43 -3.49
CA GLY A 30 -21.87 -5.46 -2.96
C GLY A 30 -21.44 -4.87 -1.62
N GLU A 31 -20.96 -5.70 -0.69
CA GLU A 31 -20.41 -5.26 0.60
C GLU A 31 -19.17 -4.40 0.40
N CYS A 32 -18.29 -4.76 -0.55
CA CYS A 32 -17.13 -3.96 -0.88
C CYS A 32 -17.49 -2.57 -1.43
N ALA A 33 -18.50 -2.50 -2.31
CA ALA A 33 -19.00 -1.23 -2.81
C ALA A 33 -19.57 -0.35 -1.69
N ALA A 34 -20.27 -0.95 -0.72
CA ALA A 34 -20.76 -0.25 0.47
C ALA A 34 -19.61 0.30 1.33
N PHE A 35 -18.54 -0.48 1.54
CA PHE A 35 -17.35 0.01 2.23
C PHE A 35 -16.73 1.21 1.50
N VAL A 36 -16.47 1.12 0.19
CA VAL A 36 -15.85 2.21 -0.58
C VAL A 36 -16.66 3.51 -0.50
N ARG A 37 -17.99 3.40 -0.50
CA ARG A 37 -18.90 4.56 -0.35
C ARG A 37 -18.70 5.29 0.98
N HIS A 38 -18.50 4.54 2.07
CA HIS A 38 -18.54 5.07 3.44
C HIS A 38 -17.19 5.09 4.15
N MET A 39 -16.12 4.59 3.53
CA MET A 39 -14.81 4.42 4.17
C MET A 39 -14.22 5.72 4.74
N ARG A 40 -14.60 6.89 4.18
CA ARG A 40 -14.14 8.20 4.67
C ARG A 40 -14.72 8.57 6.05
N GLU A 41 -15.83 7.95 6.45
CA GLU A 41 -16.42 8.12 7.80
C GLU A 41 -15.66 7.31 8.86
N HIS A 42 -14.90 6.29 8.45
CA HIS A 42 -14.30 5.33 9.35
C HIS A 42 -13.17 5.97 10.20
N PRO A 43 -13.25 5.93 11.56
CA PRO A 43 -12.29 6.60 12.43
C PRO A 43 -10.83 6.20 12.21
N LEU A 44 -10.56 4.89 12.12
CA LEU A 44 -9.22 4.38 11.84
C LEU A 44 -8.68 4.80 10.46
N ILE A 45 -9.51 4.82 9.43
CA ILE A 45 -9.10 5.27 8.08
C ILE A 45 -8.76 6.75 8.10
N ARG A 46 -9.58 7.57 8.78
CA ARG A 46 -9.30 9.01 8.94
C ARG A 46 -7.99 9.26 9.67
N ARG A 47 -7.70 8.46 10.70
CA ARG A 47 -6.46 8.56 11.48
C ARG A 47 -5.22 8.25 10.60
N HIS A 48 -5.24 7.14 9.87
CA HIS A 48 -4.15 6.82 8.94
C HIS A 48 -4.03 7.81 7.80
N ALA A 49 -5.16 8.31 7.27
CA ALA A 49 -5.16 9.35 6.24
C ALA A 49 -4.55 10.67 6.74
N ALA A 50 -4.55 10.93 8.05
CA ALA A 50 -3.87 12.06 8.68
C ALA A 50 -2.36 11.82 8.90
N GLY A 51 -1.82 10.68 8.47
CA GLY A 51 -0.39 10.35 8.54
C GLY A 51 0.02 9.59 9.81
N ASP A 52 -0.91 9.26 10.69
CA ASP A 52 -0.61 8.41 11.84
C ASP A 52 -0.55 6.94 11.39
N SER A 53 0.66 6.40 11.32
CA SER A 53 0.90 5.01 10.91
C SER A 53 0.95 4.03 12.08
N GLY A 54 0.71 4.45 13.32
CA GLY A 54 0.74 3.60 14.50
C GLY A 54 -0.28 2.46 14.47
N ALA A 55 -0.16 1.55 15.43
CA ALA A 55 -1.17 0.56 15.71
C ALA A 55 -2.28 1.17 16.58
N HIS A 56 -3.53 0.94 16.21
CA HIS A 56 -4.69 1.56 16.87
C HIS A 56 -5.85 0.57 16.95
N ARG A 57 -6.52 0.51 18.11
CA ARG A 57 -7.83 -0.14 18.21
C ARG A 57 -8.92 0.83 17.82
N LEU A 58 -10.02 0.30 17.33
CA LEU A 58 -11.21 1.10 17.06
C LEU A 58 -11.74 1.76 18.35
N SER A 59 -11.73 1.02 19.47
CA SER A 59 -12.17 1.46 20.79
C SER A 59 -11.34 2.61 21.37
N ASP A 60 -10.07 2.75 20.98
CA ASP A 60 -9.22 3.88 21.35
C ASP A 60 -9.64 5.18 20.63
N THR A 61 -10.37 5.06 19.52
CA THR A 61 -10.78 6.22 18.70
C THR A 61 -12.23 6.64 18.92
N THR A 62 -13.12 5.69 19.23
CA THR A 62 -14.55 5.95 19.42
C THR A 62 -15.19 4.84 20.25
N SER A 63 -16.25 5.18 20.97
CA SER A 63 -17.06 4.16 21.65
C SER A 63 -17.86 3.34 20.65
N MET A 64 -18.12 2.06 20.94
CA MET A 64 -18.98 1.22 20.10
C MET A 64 -20.37 1.80 19.90
N ARG A 65 -20.96 2.43 20.93
CA ARG A 65 -22.27 3.08 20.81
C ARG A 65 -22.26 4.21 19.76
N SER A 66 -21.19 5.01 19.73
CA SER A 66 -21.03 6.08 18.74
C SER A 66 -20.73 5.51 17.36
N PHE A 67 -19.85 4.50 17.28
CA PHE A 67 -19.45 3.88 16.02
C PHE A 67 -20.62 3.25 15.27
N ARG A 68 -21.54 2.61 15.99
CA ARG A 68 -22.76 2.01 15.43
C ARG A 68 -23.70 3.00 14.72
N ARG A 69 -23.47 4.31 14.87
CA ARG A 69 -24.24 5.35 14.18
C ARG A 69 -23.68 5.70 12.80
N PHE A 70 -22.47 5.26 12.45
CA PHE A 70 -21.88 5.53 11.14
C PHE A 70 -22.41 4.57 10.08
N SER A 71 -22.54 5.06 8.84
CA SER A 71 -23.07 4.30 7.71
C SER A 71 -22.15 3.13 7.37
N VAL A 72 -20.83 3.34 7.50
CA VAL A 72 -19.82 2.27 7.31
C VAL A 72 -20.02 1.08 8.26
N TYR A 73 -20.54 1.31 9.47
CA TYR A 73 -20.86 0.20 10.37
C TYR A 73 -22.10 -0.56 9.91
N GLY A 74 -23.20 0.16 9.66
CA GLY A 74 -24.49 -0.44 9.33
C GLY A 74 -24.52 -1.15 7.98
N GLU A 75 -23.91 -0.55 6.96
CA GLU A 75 -23.96 -1.05 5.58
C GLU A 75 -22.81 -2.03 5.23
N PHE A 76 -21.75 -2.07 6.03
CA PHE A 76 -20.60 -2.95 5.75
C PHE A 76 -20.18 -3.80 6.95
N LEU A 77 -19.70 -3.20 8.03
CA LEU A 77 -19.04 -3.97 9.11
C LEU A 77 -19.99 -4.92 9.85
N ARG A 78 -21.24 -4.50 10.08
CA ARG A 78 -22.25 -5.33 10.74
C ARG A 78 -22.64 -6.55 9.90
N PRO A 79 -22.97 -6.44 8.59
CA PRO A 79 -23.19 -7.60 7.71
C PRO A 79 -22.07 -8.65 7.78
N VAL A 80 -20.81 -8.22 7.79
CA VAL A 80 -19.66 -9.13 7.85
C VAL A 80 -19.19 -9.47 9.28
N SER A 81 -20.01 -9.18 10.31
CA SER A 81 -19.75 -9.50 11.73
C SER A 81 -18.42 -8.94 12.29
N ILE A 82 -18.03 -7.74 11.85
CA ILE A 82 -16.86 -7.02 12.34
C ILE A 82 -17.33 -6.00 13.39
N GLU A 83 -16.99 -6.24 14.66
CA GLU A 83 -17.33 -5.36 15.79
C GLU A 83 -16.09 -4.66 16.36
N HIS A 84 -14.95 -5.36 16.38
CA HIS A 84 -13.69 -4.86 16.93
C HIS A 84 -12.62 -4.89 15.87
N GLN A 85 -11.78 -3.86 15.84
CA GLN A 85 -10.69 -3.76 14.88
C GLN A 85 -9.40 -3.29 15.54
N LEU A 86 -8.29 -3.89 15.13
CA LEU A 86 -6.93 -3.42 15.35
C LEU A 86 -6.30 -3.21 13.99
N THR A 87 -5.63 -2.07 13.81
CA THR A 87 -4.94 -1.75 12.56
C THR A 87 -3.54 -1.28 12.83
N LEU A 88 -2.62 -1.44 11.86
CA LEU A 88 -1.32 -0.78 11.84
C LEU A 88 -1.02 -0.27 10.42
N GLY A 89 -0.47 0.93 10.30
CA GLY A 89 -0.12 1.55 9.03
C GLY A 89 1.28 1.17 8.55
N LEU A 90 1.43 0.94 7.24
CA LEU A 90 2.68 0.48 6.61
C LEU A 90 3.31 1.48 5.63
N ALA A 91 2.52 2.29 4.92
CA ALA A 91 3.03 3.12 3.82
C ALA A 91 3.02 4.64 4.08
N GLU A 92 3.97 5.29 3.43
CA GLU A 92 4.03 6.72 3.07
C GLU A 92 4.36 6.74 1.56
N PRO A 93 3.71 7.56 0.70
CA PRO A 93 3.45 8.99 0.92
C PRO A 93 1.97 9.33 1.21
N PRO A 94 1.66 10.61 1.52
CA PRO A 94 0.30 11.10 1.70
C PRO A 94 -0.63 10.67 0.56
N GLY A 95 -1.79 10.13 0.90
CA GLY A 95 -2.82 9.73 -0.07
C GLY A 95 -2.84 8.25 -0.47
N ARG A 96 -1.84 7.44 -0.04
CA ARG A 96 -1.89 5.97 -0.18
C ARG A 96 -1.98 5.32 1.20
N LEU A 97 -3.12 4.68 1.47
CA LEU A 97 -3.31 3.88 2.68
C LEU A 97 -2.87 2.43 2.42
N VAL A 98 -1.79 2.00 3.05
CA VAL A 98 -1.44 0.58 3.18
C VAL A 98 -1.30 0.27 4.65
N GLY A 99 -1.91 -0.80 5.09
CA GLY A 99 -1.92 -1.22 6.48
C GLY A 99 -2.44 -2.63 6.60
N VAL A 100 -2.33 -3.18 7.81
CA VAL A 100 -2.94 -4.46 8.17
C VAL A 100 -4.17 -4.16 9.02
N TRP A 101 -5.27 -4.84 8.75
CA TRP A 101 -6.50 -4.78 9.53
C TRP A 101 -6.84 -6.16 10.08
N MET A 102 -7.04 -6.22 11.39
CA MET A 102 -7.46 -7.40 12.11
C MET A 102 -8.86 -7.14 12.63
N ASN A 103 -9.79 -8.07 12.39
CA ASN A 103 -11.19 -7.91 12.69
C ASN A 103 -11.68 -9.02 13.65
N ARG A 104 -12.58 -8.68 14.58
CA ARG A 104 -13.20 -9.64 15.52
C ARG A 104 -14.67 -9.30 15.78
N ALA A 105 -15.48 -10.32 16.07
CA ALA A 105 -16.90 -10.16 16.38
C ALA A 105 -17.19 -9.98 17.88
N ARG A 106 -16.42 -10.61 18.77
CA ARG A 106 -16.85 -10.84 20.16
C ARG A 106 -16.17 -9.94 21.20
N ARG A 107 -14.84 -9.88 21.15
CA ARG A 107 -14.02 -9.18 22.14
C ARG A 107 -13.07 -8.22 21.45
N ASP A 108 -12.73 -7.18 22.19
CA ASP A 108 -11.73 -6.20 21.78
C ASP A 108 -10.31 -6.80 21.84
N PHE A 109 -9.34 -6.04 21.32
CA PHE A 109 -7.92 -6.35 21.38
C PHE A 109 -7.32 -5.88 22.69
N SER A 110 -6.54 -6.78 23.30
CA SER A 110 -5.79 -6.51 24.54
C SER A 110 -4.62 -5.56 24.31
N GLU A 111 -4.09 -4.99 25.39
CA GLU A 111 -2.86 -4.18 25.35
C GLU A 111 -1.67 -4.97 24.79
N ASP A 112 -1.54 -6.26 25.14
CA ASP A 112 -0.47 -7.12 24.62
C ASP A 112 -0.54 -7.30 23.10
N GLU A 113 -1.75 -7.41 22.55
CA GLU A 113 -1.99 -7.51 21.11
C GLU A 113 -1.67 -6.20 20.38
N LEU A 114 -1.99 -5.06 21.01
CA LEU A 114 -1.64 -3.73 20.51
C LEU A 114 -0.12 -3.52 20.51
N LEU A 115 0.56 -3.88 21.61
CA LEU A 115 2.02 -3.81 21.72
C LEU A 115 2.71 -4.71 20.70
N LEU A 116 2.22 -5.94 20.52
CA LEU A 116 2.75 -6.85 19.50
C LEU A 116 2.60 -6.26 18.09
N ALA A 117 1.46 -5.65 17.78
CA ALA A 117 1.24 -4.99 16.49
C ALA A 117 2.24 -3.84 16.27
N GLU A 118 2.51 -3.01 17.28
CA GLU A 118 3.54 -1.96 17.20
C GLU A 118 4.94 -2.52 16.98
N LEU A 119 5.30 -3.59 17.71
CA LEU A 119 6.60 -4.24 17.58
C LEU A 119 6.81 -4.86 16.19
N LEU A 120 5.75 -5.38 15.57
CA LEU A 120 5.81 -5.97 14.23
C LEU A 120 5.80 -4.93 13.12
N ARG A 121 5.28 -3.73 13.37
CA ARG A 121 5.05 -2.71 12.34
C ARG A 121 6.30 -2.35 11.52
N PRO A 122 7.50 -2.11 12.11
CA PRO A 122 8.70 -1.82 11.32
C PRO A 122 9.09 -2.97 10.38
N ARG A 123 8.91 -4.23 10.81
CA ARG A 123 9.22 -5.42 10.00
C ARG A 123 8.23 -5.58 8.86
N LEU A 124 6.94 -5.41 9.13
CA LEU A 124 5.90 -5.45 8.11
C LEU A 124 6.05 -4.31 7.10
N ARG A 125 6.49 -3.12 7.54
CA ARG A 125 6.80 -1.99 6.65
C ARG A 125 7.97 -2.32 5.73
N ALA A 126 9.05 -2.87 6.27
CA ALA A 126 10.18 -3.32 5.46
C ALA A 126 9.75 -4.38 4.43
N ALA A 127 8.80 -5.25 4.80
CA ALA A 127 8.31 -6.33 3.94
C ALA A 127 7.49 -5.76 2.80
N GLU A 128 6.56 -4.84 3.10
CA GLU A 128 5.77 -4.13 2.10
C GLU A 128 6.68 -3.41 1.11
N VAL A 129 7.69 -2.69 1.60
CA VAL A 129 8.64 -1.99 0.73
C VAL A 129 9.39 -2.97 -0.17
N ALA A 130 9.90 -4.07 0.38
CA ALA A 130 10.61 -5.09 -0.40
C ALA A 130 9.73 -5.70 -1.49
N VAL A 131 8.49 -6.09 -1.16
CA VAL A 131 7.51 -6.64 -2.11
C VAL A 131 7.15 -5.60 -3.18
N THR A 132 6.86 -4.36 -2.78
CA THR A 132 6.50 -3.27 -3.69
C THR A 132 7.64 -2.92 -4.66
N ARG A 133 8.91 -3.03 -4.24
CA ARG A 133 10.07 -2.84 -5.12
C ARG A 133 10.31 -4.04 -6.04
N ALA A 134 10.15 -5.26 -5.53
CA ALA A 134 10.27 -6.47 -6.34
C ALA A 134 9.23 -6.49 -7.47
N ALA A 135 7.97 -6.16 -7.16
CA ALA A 135 6.90 -6.02 -8.13
C ALA A 135 7.22 -4.96 -9.19
N ALA A 136 7.75 -3.79 -8.77
CA ALA A 136 8.15 -2.74 -9.70
C ALA A 136 9.32 -3.17 -10.61
N ARG A 137 10.28 -3.92 -10.11
CA ARG A 137 11.40 -4.45 -10.91
C ARG A 137 10.95 -5.53 -11.90
N ALA A 138 9.89 -6.26 -11.58
CA ALA A 138 9.32 -7.30 -12.44
C ALA A 138 8.61 -6.75 -13.70
N THR A 139 8.19 -5.47 -13.70
CA THR A 139 7.57 -4.83 -14.88
C THR A 139 8.59 -4.43 -15.96
N LEU A 140 9.87 -4.40 -15.61
CA LEU A 140 10.95 -4.01 -16.51
C LEU A 140 11.41 -5.20 -17.38
N THR A 141 11.90 -4.91 -18.57
CA THR A 141 12.61 -5.89 -19.41
C THR A 141 13.99 -6.23 -18.82
N PRO A 142 14.62 -7.35 -19.22
CA PRO A 142 15.99 -7.65 -18.80
C PRO A 142 16.97 -6.49 -19.02
N ARG A 143 16.91 -5.86 -20.19
CA ARG A 143 17.80 -4.73 -20.53
C ARG A 143 17.51 -3.48 -19.71
N GLU A 144 16.25 -3.18 -19.44
CA GLU A 144 15.88 -2.07 -18.56
C GLU A 144 16.33 -2.30 -17.12
N ARG A 145 16.35 -3.56 -16.65
CA ARG A 145 16.91 -3.92 -15.33
C ARG A 145 18.40 -3.63 -15.26
N GLU A 146 19.19 -4.05 -16.26
CA GLU A 146 20.62 -3.74 -16.32
C GLU A 146 20.90 -2.23 -16.27
N VAL A 147 20.14 -1.45 -17.05
CA VAL A 147 20.25 0.02 -17.06
C VAL A 147 19.93 0.60 -15.69
N ILE A 148 18.79 0.22 -15.08
CA ILE A 148 18.37 0.83 -13.81
C ILE A 148 19.24 0.38 -12.63
N ASP A 149 19.82 -0.82 -12.67
CA ASP A 149 20.73 -1.32 -11.63
C ASP A 149 22.01 -0.47 -11.58
N LEU A 150 22.61 -0.17 -12.74
CA LEU A 150 23.76 0.75 -12.84
C LEU A 150 23.40 2.18 -12.39
N VAL A 151 22.21 2.64 -12.75
CA VAL A 151 21.71 3.96 -12.35
C VAL A 151 21.48 4.04 -10.84
N ALA A 152 20.94 2.98 -10.23
CA ALA A 152 20.75 2.88 -8.78
C ALA A 152 22.08 2.79 -8.02
N ALA A 153 23.13 2.27 -8.67
CA ALA A 153 24.51 2.32 -8.17
C ALA A 153 25.20 3.69 -8.37
N GLY A 154 24.53 4.65 -9.02
CA GLY A 154 25.03 6.01 -9.21
C GLY A 154 25.73 6.29 -10.56
N ALA A 155 25.78 5.33 -11.49
CA ALA A 155 26.50 5.48 -12.75
C ALA A 155 25.84 6.50 -13.70
N THR A 156 26.60 7.44 -14.27
CA THR A 156 26.08 8.42 -15.25
C THR A 156 25.60 7.72 -16.54
N ASN A 157 24.79 8.39 -17.36
CA ASN A 157 24.36 7.81 -18.65
C ASN A 157 25.54 7.42 -19.56
N GLY A 158 26.65 8.17 -19.50
CA GLY A 158 27.89 7.84 -20.21
C GLY A 158 28.53 6.56 -19.70
N ALA A 159 28.65 6.42 -18.38
CA ALA A 159 29.18 5.20 -17.76
C ALA A 159 28.28 3.98 -18.03
N VAL A 160 26.96 4.15 -18.03
CA VAL A 160 26.00 3.09 -18.40
C VAL A 160 26.16 2.72 -19.87
N ALA A 161 26.31 3.71 -20.75
CA ALA A 161 26.48 3.50 -22.18
C ALA A 161 27.75 2.71 -22.49
N GLU A 162 28.86 3.06 -21.82
CA GLU A 162 30.14 2.35 -21.91
C GLU A 162 30.01 0.91 -21.38
N ALA A 163 29.50 0.74 -20.16
CA ALA A 163 29.35 -0.57 -19.52
C ALA A 163 28.46 -1.54 -20.32
N LEU A 164 27.45 -1.01 -21.00
CA LEU A 164 26.47 -1.79 -21.76
C LEU A 164 26.73 -1.80 -23.27
N VAL A 165 27.80 -1.15 -23.74
CA VAL A 165 28.19 -1.04 -25.16
C VAL A 165 27.04 -0.52 -26.04
N VAL A 166 26.47 0.62 -25.65
CA VAL A 166 25.40 1.32 -26.39
C VAL A 166 25.68 2.83 -26.44
N SER A 167 24.88 3.59 -27.20
CA SER A 167 24.98 5.05 -27.17
C SER A 167 24.34 5.65 -25.92
N PRO A 168 24.81 6.82 -25.43
CA PRO A 168 24.12 7.57 -24.36
C PRO A 168 22.66 7.90 -24.71
N THR A 169 22.36 8.11 -25.99
CA THR A 169 20.98 8.33 -26.49
C THR A 169 20.12 7.08 -26.30
N THR A 170 20.67 5.89 -26.51
CA THR A 170 19.99 4.61 -26.24
C THR A 170 19.68 4.47 -24.75
N VAL A 171 20.63 4.82 -23.87
CA VAL A 171 20.40 4.82 -22.41
C VAL A 171 19.28 5.77 -22.03
N LYS A 172 19.24 6.97 -22.61
CA LYS A 172 18.15 7.93 -22.39
C LYS A 172 16.79 7.33 -22.76
N LYS A 173 16.70 6.68 -23.93
CA LYS A 173 15.46 6.01 -24.38
C LYS A 173 15.03 4.88 -23.42
N HIS A 174 15.97 4.09 -22.92
CA HIS A 174 15.67 3.09 -21.89
C HIS A 174 15.13 3.74 -20.61
N LEU A 175 15.75 4.84 -20.16
CA LEU A 175 15.29 5.57 -18.97
C LEU A 175 13.89 6.16 -19.15
N ASP A 176 13.57 6.71 -20.31
CA ASP A 176 12.23 7.23 -20.60
C ASP A 176 11.16 6.11 -20.49
N ASN A 177 11.47 4.92 -21.02
CA ASN A 177 10.59 3.74 -20.88
C ASN A 177 10.49 3.26 -19.42
N ILE A 178 11.61 3.25 -18.69
CA ILE A 178 11.63 2.87 -17.27
C ILE A 178 10.77 3.83 -16.45
N TYR A 179 10.90 5.14 -16.67
CA TYR A 179 10.12 6.15 -15.98
C TYR A 179 8.62 5.97 -16.21
N ALA A 180 8.23 5.74 -17.47
CA ALA A 180 6.85 5.43 -17.82
C ALA A 180 6.34 4.16 -17.11
N LYS A 181 7.12 3.06 -17.13
CA LYS A 181 6.75 1.78 -16.50
C LYS A 181 6.68 1.85 -14.98
N LEU A 182 7.53 2.66 -14.36
CA LEU A 182 7.60 2.81 -12.90
C LEU A 182 6.67 3.91 -12.36
N GLY A 183 6.08 4.73 -13.25
CA GLY A 183 5.22 5.86 -12.87
C GLY A 183 5.98 6.96 -12.12
N VAL A 184 7.22 7.22 -12.50
CA VAL A 184 8.10 8.21 -11.86
C VAL A 184 8.59 9.24 -12.87
N SER A 185 8.93 10.43 -12.41
CA SER A 185 9.38 11.54 -13.26
C SER A 185 10.86 11.89 -13.09
N SER A 186 11.58 11.20 -12.21
CA SER A 186 12.98 11.51 -11.92
C SER A 186 13.85 10.27 -11.80
N ARG A 187 15.12 10.45 -12.13
CA ARG A 187 16.18 9.46 -12.00
C ARG A 187 16.28 8.92 -10.57
N THR A 188 16.26 9.81 -9.58
CA THR A 188 16.34 9.44 -8.16
C THR A 188 15.10 8.68 -7.71
N ALA A 189 13.91 9.07 -8.17
CA ALA A 189 12.68 8.33 -7.88
C ALA A 189 12.72 6.93 -8.50
N ALA A 190 13.17 6.79 -9.75
CA ALA A 190 13.33 5.51 -10.42
C ALA A 190 14.31 4.58 -9.68
N ALA A 191 15.50 5.10 -9.32
CA ALA A 191 16.49 4.36 -8.54
C ALA A 191 15.92 3.88 -7.20
N ASN A 192 15.23 4.75 -6.45
CA ASN A 192 14.60 4.39 -5.18
C ASN A 192 13.48 3.36 -5.32
N ARG A 193 12.79 3.34 -6.47
CA ARG A 193 11.66 2.43 -6.73
C ARG A 193 12.09 0.98 -6.95
N VAL A 194 13.34 0.75 -7.36
CA VAL A 194 13.87 -0.60 -7.64
C VAL A 194 15.01 -1.02 -6.72
N ARG A 195 15.51 -0.12 -5.86
CA ARG A 195 16.64 -0.39 -4.96
C ARG A 195 16.37 -1.64 -4.12
N ALA A 196 17.23 -2.65 -4.21
CA ALA A 196 17.12 -3.81 -3.33
C ALA A 196 17.08 -3.34 -1.86
N GLY A 197 16.12 -3.86 -1.08
CA GLY A 197 16.22 -3.78 0.37
C GLY A 197 17.43 -4.57 0.81
N ALA A 198 18.12 -4.14 1.88
CA ALA A 198 19.11 -5.01 2.52
C ALA A 198 18.42 -6.35 2.86
N PRO A 199 19.03 -7.51 2.57
CA PRO A 199 18.50 -8.78 3.04
C PRO A 199 18.38 -8.68 4.57
N TRP A 200 17.26 -9.20 5.07
CA TRP A 200 16.89 -9.22 6.47
C TRP A 200 18.05 -9.72 7.34
N VAL A 201 18.68 -8.82 8.09
CA VAL A 201 19.61 -9.14 9.19
C VAL A 201 18.91 -8.83 10.50
#